data_AF-A0A920MEV0-F1
#
_entry.id   AF-A0A920MEV0-F1
#
_cell.length_a   1.000
_cell.length_b   1.000
_cell.length_c   1.000
_cell.angle_alpha   90.00
_cell.angle_beta   90.00
_cell.angle_gamma   90.00
#
_symmetry.space_group_name_H-M   'P 1'
#
loop_
_entity.id
_entity.type
_entity.pdbx_description
1 polymer ?
#
loop_
_entity_poly.entity_id
_entity_poly.type
_entity_poly.pdbx_seq_one_letter_code
_entity_poly.pdbx_strand_id
1 'polypeptide(L)'
;MRRQKEKIEQIFARQNINELEFDSTLPRVILRYIPNDNSMFYASYSQGVLPGKANDAVANATDYELEQYRATQPNVKRFLEEEELDSMEIGWKGTLLMEEQHFL
;
A
#
# COMPACT_ATOMS: atom_id res chain seq x y z
N MET A 1 -13.49 -0.74 -11.22
CA MET A 1 -12.87 -0.33 -9.94
C MET A 1 -12.72 -1.54 -9.04
N ARG A 2 -11.65 -1.61 -8.24
CA ARG A 2 -11.42 -2.70 -7.29
C ARG A 2 -12.01 -2.30 -5.94
N ARG A 3 -12.80 -3.19 -5.34
CA ARG A 3 -13.27 -3.08 -3.96
C ARG A 3 -12.56 -4.15 -3.14
N GLN A 4 -12.03 -3.77 -1.99
CA GLN A 4 -11.33 -4.68 -1.09
C GLN A 4 -12.05 -4.65 0.25
N LYS A 5 -12.46 -5.84 0.72
CA LYS A 5 -13.05 -6.05 2.03
C LYS A 5 -12.15 -6.97 2.81
N GLU A 6 -11.68 -6.52 3.95
CA GLU A 6 -10.84 -7.33 4.83
C GLU A 6 -11.43 -7.35 6.23
N LYS A 7 -11.47 -8.55 6.79
CA LYS A 7 -11.83 -8.81 8.17
C LYS A 7 -10.64 -9.50 8.81
N ILE A 8 -10.04 -8.84 9.79
CA ILE A 8 -8.88 -9.36 10.53
C ILE A 8 -9.36 -9.68 11.94
N GLU A 9 -9.30 -10.97 12.29
CA GLU A 9 -9.55 -11.46 13.64
C GLU A 9 -8.21 -11.82 14.28
N GLN A 10 -7.87 -11.17 15.39
CA GLN A 10 -6.63 -11.46 16.13
C GLN A 10 -6.95 -11.86 17.57
N ILE A 11 -6.42 -13.02 17.99
CA ILE A 11 -6.64 -13.57 19.32
C ILE A 11 -5.54 -13.06 20.25
N PHE A 12 -5.89 -12.23 21.23
CA PHE A 12 -4.99 -11.85 22.32
C PHE A 12 -5.18 -12.79 23.52
N ALA A 13 -4.09 -13.18 24.17
CA ALA A 13 -4.10 -14.15 25.28
C ALA A 13 -4.88 -13.68 26.52
N ARG A 14 -5.27 -12.40 26.59
CA ARG A 14 -6.04 -11.80 27.69
C ARG A 14 -7.10 -10.82 27.16
N GLN A 15 -8.17 -11.40 26.61
CA GLN A 15 -9.49 -10.82 26.33
C GLN A 15 -9.68 -9.80 25.19
N ASN A 16 -10.89 -9.93 24.60
CA ASN A 16 -11.50 -9.29 23.44
C ASN A 16 -10.91 -9.67 22.08
N ILE A 17 -11.71 -10.41 21.30
CA ILE A 17 -11.58 -10.45 19.85
C ILE A 17 -11.74 -9.02 19.34
N ASN A 18 -10.64 -8.41 18.90
CA ASN A 18 -10.72 -7.13 18.22
C ASN A 18 -10.89 -7.44 16.74
N GLU A 19 -12.11 -7.26 16.25
CA GLU A 19 -12.46 -7.37 14.85
C GLU A 19 -12.21 -6.02 14.19
N LEU A 20 -11.31 -5.99 13.22
CA LEU A 20 -11.10 -4.83 12.36
C LEU A 20 -11.73 -5.11 11.00
N GLU A 21 -12.69 -4.28 10.61
CA GLU A 21 -13.30 -4.29 9.29
C GLU A 21 -12.78 -3.11 8.45
N PHE A 22 -12.30 -3.41 7.25
CA PHE A 22 -11.85 -2.42 6.27
C PHE A 22 -12.66 -2.57 4.97
N ASP A 23 -13.23 -1.47 4.47
CA ASP A 23 -13.96 -1.41 3.19
C ASP A 23 -13.46 -0.22 2.37
N SER A 24 -12.48 -0.48 1.51
CA SER A 24 -11.80 0.56 0.74
C SER A 24 -12.08 0.37 -0.76
N THR A 25 -12.40 1.48 -1.43
CA THR A 25 -12.50 1.54 -2.89
C THR A 25 -11.18 2.05 -3.43
N LEU A 26 -10.48 1.20 -4.20
CA LEU A 26 -9.13 1.49 -4.71
C LEU A 26 -9.22 1.79 -6.22
N PRO A 27 -9.47 3.05 -6.62
CA PRO A 27 -9.50 3.40 -8.03
C PRO A 27 -8.12 3.25 -8.66
N ARG A 28 -8.14 2.84 -9.93
CA ARG A 28 -6.96 2.72 -10.77
C ARG A 28 -7.32 3.19 -12.16
N VAL A 29 -6.52 4.09 -12.71
CA VAL A 29 -6.67 4.66 -14.05
C VAL A 29 -5.35 4.48 -14.78
N ILE A 30 -5.42 3.97 -16.01
CA ILE A 30 -4.26 3.83 -16.88
C ILE A 30 -4.63 4.42 -18.24
N LEU A 31 -3.84 5.39 -18.68
CA LEU A 31 -3.91 5.95 -20.02
C LEU A 31 -2.78 5.35 -20.84
N ARG A 32 -3.10 4.92 -22.06
CA ARG A 32 -2.13 4.40 -23.01
C ARG A 32 -2.32 5.08 -24.36
N TYR A 33 -1.21 5.48 -24.97
CA TYR A 33 -1.15 6.02 -26.31
C TYR A 33 -0.20 5.16 -27.15
N ILE A 34 -0.73 4.57 -28.21
CA ILE A 34 0.00 3.67 -29.11
C ILE A 34 0.05 4.34 -30.48
N PRO A 35 1.09 5.14 -30.78
CA PRO A 35 1.22 5.78 -32.09
C PRO A 35 1.50 4.78 -33.21
N ASN A 36 2.15 3.65 -32.90
CA ASN A 36 2.47 2.58 -33.85
C ASN A 36 2.82 1.28 -33.10
N ASP A 37 3.02 0.19 -33.84
CA ASP A 37 3.29 -1.14 -33.28
C ASP A 37 4.60 -1.22 -32.46
N ASN A 38 5.53 -0.29 -32.68
CA ASN A 38 6.86 -0.28 -32.06
C ASN A 38 6.99 0.71 -30.89
N SER A 39 5.92 1.43 -30.53
CA SER A 39 6.00 2.46 -29.50
C SER A 39 4.68 2.61 -28.74
N MET A 40 4.77 2.72 -27.43
CA MET A 40 3.65 2.93 -26.53
C MET A 40 4.06 3.83 -25.38
N PHE A 41 3.27 4.85 -25.11
CA PHE A 41 3.38 5.69 -23.93
C PHE A 41 2.26 5.35 -22.96
N TYR A 42 2.56 5.33 -21.67
CA TYR A 42 1.55 5.13 -20.64
C TYR A 42 1.75 6.09 -19.48
N ALA A 43 0.62 6.42 -18.85
CA ALA A 43 0.57 7.02 -17.54
C ALA A 43 -0.40 6.21 -16.69
N SER A 44 -0.07 5.98 -15.43
CA SER A 44 -0.92 5.28 -14.48
C SER A 44 -1.06 6.09 -13.19
N TYR A 45 -2.25 6.03 -12.61
CA TYR A 45 -2.53 6.43 -11.23
C TYR A 45 -3.26 5.30 -10.54
N SER A 46 -2.90 5.00 -9.31
CA SER A 46 -3.65 4.06 -8.49
C SER A 46 -3.55 4.38 -7.02
N GLN A 47 -4.66 4.17 -6.33
CA GLN A 47 -4.69 4.14 -4.88
C GLN A 47 -4.51 2.70 -4.39
N GLY A 48 -3.74 2.56 -3.33
CA GLY A 48 -3.51 1.35 -2.57
C GLY A 48 -3.76 1.61 -1.09
N VAL A 49 -3.86 0.53 -0.33
CA VAL A 49 -4.05 0.61 1.11
C VAL A 49 -3.23 -0.49 1.77
N LEU A 50 -2.54 -0.15 2.84
CA LEU A 50 -1.94 -1.10 3.77
C LEU A 50 -2.90 -1.22 4.97
N PRO A 51 -3.56 -2.37 5.15
CA PRO A 51 -4.51 -2.56 6.24
C PRO A 51 -3.87 -2.28 7.61
N GLY A 52 -4.65 -1.68 8.51
CA GLY A 52 -4.25 -1.54 9.90
C GLY A 52 -3.99 -2.90 10.54
N LYS A 53 -3.13 -2.93 11.57
CA LYS A 53 -2.77 -4.17 12.26
C LYS A 53 -2.53 -3.93 13.75
N ALA A 54 -2.58 -4.97 14.57
CA ALA A 54 -2.09 -4.84 15.93
C ALA A 54 -0.59 -4.53 15.94
N ASN A 55 -0.17 -3.73 16.90
CA ASN A 55 1.22 -3.42 17.12
C ASN A 55 1.86 -4.56 17.92
N ASP A 56 2.52 -5.49 17.24
CA ASP A 56 3.13 -6.68 17.85
C ASP A 56 4.06 -6.35 19.05
N ALA A 57 4.68 -5.16 19.05
CA ALA A 57 5.56 -4.72 20.12
C ALA A 57 4.83 -4.51 21.47
N VAL A 58 3.55 -4.14 21.45
CA VAL A 58 2.77 -3.83 22.67
C VAL A 58 1.38 -4.48 22.70
N ALA A 59 1.09 -5.33 21.71
CA ALA A 59 -0.17 -6.04 21.55
C ALA A 59 -0.58 -6.78 22.83
N ASN A 60 0.39 -7.42 23.50
CA ASN A 60 0.15 -8.20 24.72
C ASN A 60 0.54 -7.47 26.02
N ALA A 61 0.99 -6.20 25.93
CA ALA A 61 1.36 -5.43 27.11
C ALA A 61 0.14 -5.19 28.01
N THR A 62 0.32 -5.21 29.32
CA THR A 62 -0.68 -4.68 30.26
C THR A 62 -0.82 -3.16 30.10
N ASP A 63 -1.86 -2.55 30.66
CA ASP A 63 -2.02 -1.09 30.58
C ASP A 63 -0.91 -0.34 31.32
N TYR A 64 -0.39 -0.94 32.39
CA TYR A 64 0.76 -0.42 33.12
C TYR A 64 2.03 -0.43 32.26
N GLU A 65 2.32 -1.54 31.56
CA GLU A 65 3.45 -1.64 30.64
C GLU A 65 3.29 -0.69 29.45
N LEU A 66 2.06 -0.55 28.90
CA LEU A 66 1.78 0.41 27.83
C LEU A 66 2.09 1.85 28.25
N GLU A 67 1.76 2.23 29.48
CA GLU A 67 2.05 3.56 30.00
C GLU A 67 3.56 3.80 30.14
N GLN A 68 4.33 2.78 30.52
CA GLN A 68 5.79 2.86 30.51
C GLN A 68 6.35 3.08 29.09
N TYR A 69 5.82 2.38 28.08
CA TYR A 69 6.20 2.63 26.69
C TYR A 69 5.87 4.06 26.26
N ARG A 70 4.69 4.58 26.64
CA ARG A 70 4.26 5.95 26.32
C ARG A 70 5.09 7.04 26.98
N ALA A 71 5.65 6.77 28.17
CA ALA A 71 6.57 7.70 28.83
C ALA A 71 7.82 8.00 27.99
N THR A 72 8.27 7.03 27.17
CA THR A 72 9.44 7.21 26.27
C THR A 72 9.01 7.54 24.84
N GLN A 73 7.87 6.99 24.40
CA GLN A 73 7.34 7.12 23.04
C GLN A 73 5.83 7.45 23.12
N PRO A 74 5.46 8.74 23.23
CA PRO A 74 4.08 9.17 23.52
C PRO A 74 3.01 8.62 22.57
N ASN A 75 3.39 8.27 21.34
CA ASN A 75 2.48 7.82 20.28
C ASN A 75 2.37 6.29 20.17
N VAL A 76 2.88 5.52 21.13
CA VAL A 76 2.72 4.05 21.12
C VAL A 76 1.23 3.68 21.27
N LYS A 77 0.71 3.05 20.22
CA LYS A 77 -0.65 2.52 20.14
C LYS A 77 -0.61 1.00 20.09
N ARG A 78 -1.66 0.36 20.64
CA ARG A 78 -1.89 -1.09 20.51
C ARG A 78 -2.28 -1.49 19.08
N PHE A 79 -2.83 -0.55 18.32
CA PHE A 79 -3.24 -0.73 16.94
C PHE A 79 -2.56 0.31 16.08
N LEU A 80 -2.00 -0.15 14.97
CA LEU A 80 -1.52 0.66 13.89
C LEU A 80 -2.69 0.90 12.95
N GLU A 81 -2.88 2.17 12.60
CA GLU A 81 -3.95 2.61 11.71
C GLU A 81 -3.67 2.16 10.28
N GLU A 82 -4.72 2.15 9.46
CA GLU A 82 -4.61 1.92 8.02
C GLU A 82 -3.78 3.03 7.36
N GLU A 83 -2.97 2.66 6.37
CA GLU A 83 -2.15 3.60 5.60
C GLU A 83 -2.58 3.59 4.12
N GLU A 84 -2.93 4.76 3.59
CA GLU A 84 -3.24 4.94 2.17
C GLU A 84 -1.96 5.18 1.36
N LEU A 85 -1.88 4.60 0.16
CA LEU A 85 -0.75 4.72 -0.75
C LEU A 85 -1.21 5.19 -2.12
N ASP A 86 -0.82 6.39 -2.52
CA ASP A 86 -1.05 6.91 -3.86
C ASP A 86 0.19 6.66 -4.75
N SER A 87 -0.02 6.05 -5.91
CA SER A 87 1.03 5.76 -6.89
C SER A 87 0.73 6.44 -8.22
N MET A 88 1.76 7.06 -8.79
CA MET A 88 1.73 7.65 -10.13
C MET A 88 2.95 7.21 -10.93
N GLU A 89 2.73 6.76 -12.16
CA GLU A 89 3.77 6.26 -13.05
C GLU A 89 3.59 6.83 -14.46
N ILE A 90 4.71 7.13 -15.12
CA ILE A 90 4.73 7.48 -16.54
C ILE A 90 5.84 6.66 -17.18
N GLY A 91 5.56 6.06 -18.34
CA GLY A 91 6.57 5.28 -19.03
C GLY A 91 6.36 5.19 -20.53
N TRP A 92 7.39 4.66 -21.17
CA TRP A 92 7.43 4.40 -22.61
C TRP A 92 7.97 2.99 -22.84
N LYS A 93 7.37 2.30 -23.80
CA LYS A 93 7.84 1.01 -24.32
C LYS A 93 8.04 1.16 -25.81
N GLY A 94 9.24 0.87 -26.29
CA GLY A 94 9.47 0.77 -27.72
C GLY A 94 10.71 -0.03 -28.08
N THR A 95 10.81 -0.38 -29.37
CA THR A 95 11.98 -1.03 -29.95
C THR A 95 12.74 0.00 -30.78
N LEU A 96 13.99 0.26 -30.42
CA LEU A 96 14.89 1.06 -31.24
C LEU A 96 15.65 0.12 -32.19
N LEU A 97 15.29 0.09 -33.47
CA LEU A 97 16.21 -0.43 -34.49
C LEU A 97 17.28 0.64 -34.68
N MET A 98 18.47 0.43 -34.09
CA MET A 98 19.64 1.24 -34.42
C MET A 98 20.13 0.80 -35.81
N GLU A 99 19.91 1.60 -36.84
CA GLU A 99 20.58 1.44 -38.12
C GLU A 99 21.99 2.04 -37.98
N GLU A 100 23.01 1.19 -37.89
CA GLU A 100 24.41 1.61 -38.01
C GLU A 100 24.59 2.26 -39.38
N GLN A 101 24.75 3.58 -39.40
CA GLN A 101 25.19 4.25 -40.61
C GLN A 101 26.65 3.85 -40.88
N HIS A 102 26.84 2.93 -41.82
CA HIS A 102 28.13 2.72 -42.47
C HIS A 102 28.57 4.03 -43.13
N PHE A 103 29.47 4.75 -42.46
CA PHE A 103 30.30 5.76 -43.14
C PHE A 103 31.29 5.02 -44.03
N LEU A 104 31.20 5.26 -45.34
CA LEU A 104 32.24 4.95 -46.32
C LEU A 104 33.42 5.91 -46.16
#